data_AF-A0A842MC88-F1
#
_entry.id   AF-A0A842MC88-F1
#
_cell.length_a   1.000
_cell.length_b   1.000
_cell.length_c   1.000
_cell.angle_alpha   90.00
_cell.angle_beta   90.00
_cell.angle_gamma   90.00
#
_symmetry.space_group_name_H-M   'P 1'
#
loop_
_entity.id
_entity.type
_entity.pdbx_description
1 polymer ?
#
loop_
_entity_poly.entity_id
_entity_poly.type
_entity_poly.pdbx_seq_one_letter_code
_entity_poly.pdbx_strand_id
1 'polypeptide(L)'
;MIRCIKCGTEYGLDEIIYTCRECGSILEVIIEPRVSRDVFEGRKETMWKYKEFMPVDESKIVTLQEGGTPLIKCDNIGKDLGVKLYVKFEGANPTGSFKDRGMSVGIT
;
A
#
# COMPACT_ATOMS: atom_id res chain seq x y z
N MET A 1 -11.33 10.05 0.03
CA MET A 1 -11.07 11.49 0.29
C MET A 1 -9.74 11.63 1.02
N ILE A 2 -9.18 12.82 1.10
CA ILE A 2 -7.97 13.10 1.87
C ILE A 2 -8.37 13.88 3.13
N ARG A 3 -7.90 13.48 4.31
CA ARG A 3 -8.24 14.12 5.58
C ARG A 3 -6.99 14.58 6.32
N CYS A 4 -7.02 15.78 6.89
CA CYS A 4 -5.96 16.25 7.77
C CYS A 4 -5.97 15.48 9.10
N ILE A 5 -4.81 14.93 9.49
CA ILE A 5 -4.67 14.15 10.72
C ILE A 5 -4.82 14.98 12.01
N LYS A 6 -4.77 16.32 11.91
CA LYS A 6 -4.78 17.23 13.05
C LYS A 6 -6.12 17.94 13.22
N CYS A 7 -6.58 18.65 12.19
CA CYS A 7 -7.81 19.45 12.27
C CYS A 7 -9.03 18.80 11.61
N GLY A 8 -8.86 17.65 10.96
CA GLY A 8 -9.96 16.91 10.34
C GLY A 8 -10.48 17.51 9.02
N THR A 9 -9.93 18.63 8.54
CA THR A 9 -10.31 19.21 7.24
C THR A 9 -10.17 18.18 6.12
N GLU A 10 -11.18 18.11 5.26
CA GLU A 10 -11.27 17.13 4.18
C GLU A 10 -11.04 17.79 2.82
N TYR A 11 -10.42 17.05 1.92
CA TYR A 11 -10.06 17.45 0.56
C TYR A 11 -10.45 16.34 -0.43
N GLY A 12 -10.63 16.73 -1.69
CA GLY A 12 -10.82 15.80 -2.81
C GLY A 12 -9.61 14.87 -3.01
N LEU A 13 -9.83 13.69 -3.59
CA LEU A 13 -8.73 12.79 -3.98
C LEU A 13 -7.98 13.29 -5.22
N ASP A 14 -8.62 14.15 -6.01
CA ASP A 14 -8.13 14.79 -7.22
C ASP A 14 -7.35 16.09 -6.95
N GLU A 15 -7.32 16.56 -5.70
CA GLU A 15 -6.59 17.76 -5.32
C GLU A 15 -5.09 17.50 -5.17
N ILE A 16 -4.27 18.33 -5.81
CA ILE A 16 -2.82 18.34 -5.60
C ILE A 16 -2.51 19.16 -4.34
N ILE A 17 -2.34 18.47 -3.22
CA ILE A 17 -2.09 19.07 -1.90
C ILE A 17 -1.06 18.24 -1.12
N TYR A 18 -0.05 18.90 -0.57
CA TYR A 18 1.04 18.25 0.17
C TYR A 18 0.91 18.38 1.69
N THR A 19 0.23 19.43 2.15
CA THR A 19 -0.04 19.73 3.56
C THR A 19 -1.40 20.40 3.68
N CYS A 20 -2.07 20.22 4.82
CA CYS A 20 -3.36 20.86 5.08
C CYS A 20 -3.29 22.39 4.93
N ARG A 21 -4.18 22.97 4.12
CA ARG A 21 -4.28 24.42 3.88
C ARG A 21 -4.68 25.21 5.12
N GLU A 22 -5.36 24.57 6.08
CA GLU A 22 -5.85 25.24 7.31
C GLU A 22 -4.82 25.26 8.45
N CYS A 23 -4.02 24.20 8.61
CA CYS A 23 -3.16 24.06 9.80
C CYS A 23 -1.72 23.60 9.52
N GLY A 24 -1.36 23.34 8.25
CA GLY A 24 -0.02 22.94 7.83
C GLY A 24 0.38 21.49 8.17
N SER A 25 -0.50 20.70 8.81
CA SER A 25 -0.22 19.30 9.15
C SER A 25 -0.26 18.39 7.92
N ILE A 26 0.23 17.15 8.09
CA ILE A 26 0.13 16.11 7.06
C ILE A 26 -1.31 15.62 6.87
N LEU A 27 -1.48 14.88 5.79
CA LEU A 27 -2.75 14.39 5.28
C LEU A 27 -2.75 12.86 5.25
N GLU A 28 -3.93 12.27 5.40
CA GLU A 28 -4.16 10.84 5.31
C GLU A 28 -5.21 10.56 4.21
N VAL A 29 -4.98 9.50 3.44
CA VAL A 29 -5.96 9.01 2.47
C VAL A 29 -6.97 8.13 3.18
N ILE A 30 -8.25 8.49 3.13
CA ILE A 30 -9.35 7.74 3.76
C ILE A 30 -10.14 6.98 2.68
N ILE A 31 -10.12 5.64 2.81
CA ILE A 31 -10.85 4.69 1.96
C ILE A 31 -11.37 3.55 2.84
N GLU A 32 -12.68 3.33 2.80
CA GLU A 32 -13.36 2.29 3.58
C GLU A 32 -14.22 1.41 2.64
N PRO A 33 -13.59 0.58 1.80
CA PRO A 33 -14.34 -0.24 0.86
C PRO A 33 -15.06 -1.36 1.62
N ARG A 34 -16.31 -1.60 1.26
CA ARG A 34 -17.10 -2.74 1.76
C ARG A 34 -17.07 -3.85 0.73
N VAL A 35 -16.00 -4.65 0.77
CA VAL A 35 -15.77 -5.74 -0.18
C VAL A 35 -15.57 -7.05 0.56
N SER A 36 -16.16 -8.12 0.02
CA SER A 36 -16.04 -9.45 0.59
C SER A 36 -14.69 -10.09 0.23
N ARG A 37 -14.24 -11.06 1.03
CA ARG A 37 -12.93 -11.70 0.83
C ARG A 37 -12.83 -12.54 -0.45
N ASP A 38 -13.93 -13.14 -0.89
CA ASP A 38 -14.02 -13.95 -2.10
C ASP A 38 -13.65 -13.16 -3.36
N VAL A 39 -13.84 -11.84 -3.35
CA VAL A 39 -13.46 -10.95 -4.45
C VAL A 39 -11.95 -11.03 -4.76
N PHE A 40 -11.12 -11.42 -3.79
CA PHE A 40 -9.67 -11.55 -3.95
C PHE A 40 -9.22 -12.93 -4.43
N GLU A 41 -10.10 -13.92 -4.47
CA GLU A 41 -9.78 -15.28 -4.91
C GLU A 41 -9.47 -15.31 -6.41
N GLY A 42 -8.46 -16.09 -6.81
CA GLY A 42 -8.03 -16.20 -8.21
C GLY A 42 -7.34 -14.97 -8.78
N ARG A 43 -7.28 -13.84 -8.06
CA ARG A 43 -6.48 -12.69 -8.46
C ARG A 43 -5.00 -13.02 -8.39
N LYS A 44 -4.23 -12.42 -9.29
CA LYS A 44 -2.77 -12.50 -9.29
C LYS A 44 -2.21 -11.93 -7.97
N GLU A 45 -1.16 -12.56 -7.45
CA GLU A 45 -0.45 -12.11 -6.24
C GLU A 45 0.43 -10.89 -6.53
N THR A 46 -0.19 -9.74 -6.81
CA THR A 46 0.44 -8.42 -6.86
C THR A 46 -0.22 -7.50 -5.85
N MET A 47 0.29 -6.29 -5.65
CA MET A 47 -0.37 -5.32 -4.79
C MET A 47 -1.78 -4.95 -5.29
N TRP A 48 -1.99 -5.00 -6.61
CA TRP A 48 -3.26 -4.68 -7.26
C TRP A 48 -4.38 -5.69 -6.99
N LYS A 49 -4.06 -6.83 -6.35
CA LYS A 49 -5.06 -7.70 -5.73
C LYS A 49 -6.01 -6.93 -4.81
N TYR A 50 -5.52 -5.87 -4.16
CA TYR A 50 -6.24 -5.07 -3.16
C TYR A 50 -6.64 -3.67 -3.65
N LYS A 51 -6.82 -3.48 -4.96
CA LYS A 51 -7.13 -2.18 -5.60
C LYS A 51 -8.30 -1.42 -4.98
N GLU A 52 -9.28 -2.10 -4.42
CA GLU A 52 -10.44 -1.51 -3.77
C GLU A 52 -10.08 -0.69 -2.51
N PHE A 53 -8.91 -0.94 -1.92
CA PHE A 53 -8.38 -0.22 -0.76
C PHE A 53 -7.44 0.93 -1.14
N MET A 54 -7.34 1.28 -2.42
CA MET A 54 -6.43 2.31 -2.94
C MET A 54 -7.19 3.37 -3.74
N PRO A 55 -6.76 4.66 -3.69
CA PRO A 55 -7.49 5.76 -4.32
C PRO A 55 -7.16 5.84 -5.82
N VAL A 56 -7.37 4.76 -6.57
CA VAL A 56 -6.89 4.62 -7.94
C VAL A 56 -8.03 4.47 -8.94
N ASP A 57 -7.81 4.97 -10.15
CA ASP A 57 -8.59 4.61 -11.33
C ASP A 57 -7.95 3.36 -11.96
N GLU A 58 -8.69 2.25 -12.01
CA GLU A 58 -8.17 0.99 -12.53
C GLU A 58 -7.67 1.08 -13.96
N SER A 59 -8.25 1.98 -14.77
CA SER A 59 -7.84 2.19 -16.16
C SER A 59 -6.48 2.86 -16.31
N LYS A 60 -5.96 3.46 -15.22
CA LYS A 60 -4.68 4.19 -15.19
C LYS A 60 -3.56 3.42 -14.48
N ILE A 61 -3.81 2.18 -14.06
CA ILE A 61 -2.80 1.38 -13.38
C ILE A 61 -1.58 1.16 -14.28
N VAL A 62 -0.43 1.67 -13.84
CA VAL A 62 0.89 1.40 -14.41
C VAL A 62 1.63 0.46 -13.46
N THR A 63 2.02 -0.72 -13.92
CA THR A 63 2.57 -1.75 -13.03
C THR A 63 3.74 -2.51 -13.65
N LEU A 64 4.72 -2.84 -12.81
CA LEU A 64 5.76 -3.83 -13.08
C LEU A 64 5.47 -5.16 -12.37
N GLN A 65 4.22 -5.33 -11.91
CA GLN A 65 3.72 -6.48 -11.15
C GLN A 65 4.30 -6.57 -9.73
N GLU A 66 4.65 -5.42 -9.14
CA GLU A 66 5.07 -5.29 -7.75
C GLU A 66 4.03 -5.83 -6.75
N GLY A 67 4.52 -6.30 -5.61
CA GLY A 67 3.75 -7.07 -4.65
C GLY A 67 4.05 -8.56 -4.70
N GLY A 68 3.21 -9.37 -4.04
CA GLY A 68 3.40 -10.83 -4.00
C GLY A 68 4.73 -11.31 -3.38
N THR A 69 5.46 -10.41 -2.71
CA THR A 69 6.83 -10.68 -2.25
C THR A 69 6.89 -11.80 -1.21
N PRO A 70 8.01 -12.55 -1.11
CA PRO A 70 8.13 -13.66 -0.19
C PRO A 70 7.95 -13.27 1.29
N LEU A 71 7.30 -14.15 2.05
CA LEU A 71 7.35 -14.16 3.52
C LEU A 71 8.28 -15.31 3.94
N ILE A 72 9.53 -14.97 4.23
CA ILE A 72 10.61 -15.94 4.44
C ILE A 72 10.63 -16.32 5.92
N LYS A 73 10.56 -17.61 6.22
CA LYS A 73 10.76 -18.12 7.58
C LYS A 73 12.26 -18.19 7.88
N CYS A 74 12.70 -17.61 8.99
CA CYS A 74 14.12 -17.53 9.35
C CYS A 74 14.43 -18.46 10.53
N ASP A 75 14.55 -19.76 10.26
CA ASP A 75 14.66 -20.78 11.32
C ASP A 75 15.92 -20.64 12.18
N ASN A 76 17.09 -20.35 11.59
CA ASN A 76 18.35 -20.23 12.35
C ASN A 76 18.30 -19.06 13.35
N ILE A 77 18.06 -17.85 12.84
CA ILE A 77 17.98 -16.64 13.69
C ILE A 77 16.79 -16.75 14.65
N GLY A 78 15.66 -17.31 14.21
CA GLY A 78 14.51 -17.55 15.07
C GLY A 78 14.85 -18.47 16.25
N LYS A 79 15.63 -19.54 16.02
CA LYS A 79 16.11 -20.42 17.08
C LYS A 79 17.03 -19.69 18.05
N ASP A 80 17.98 -18.91 17.56
CA ASP A 80 18.93 -18.16 18.40
C ASP A 80 18.22 -17.11 19.28
N LEU A 81 17.16 -16.50 18.76
CA LEU A 81 16.33 -15.52 19.47
C LEU A 81 15.19 -16.15 20.31
N GLY A 82 14.95 -17.45 20.19
CA GLY A 82 13.83 -18.12 20.86
C GLY A 82 12.43 -17.71 20.35
N VAL A 83 12.32 -17.26 19.08
CA VAL A 83 11.06 -16.78 18.49
C VAL A 83 10.75 -17.40 17.12
N LYS A 84 9.48 -17.38 16.71
CA LYS A 84 9.09 -17.68 15.33
C LYS A 84 9.34 -16.44 14.46
N LEU A 85 10.50 -16.41 13.79
CA LEU A 85 10.91 -15.26 12.98
C LEU A 85 10.51 -15.43 11.51
N TYR A 86 9.94 -14.36 10.96
CA TYR A 86 9.65 -14.22 9.53
C TYR A 86 10.14 -12.87 9.02
N VAL A 87 10.58 -12.83 7.76
CA VAL A 87 10.96 -11.60 7.04
C VAL A 87 10.04 -11.44 5.83
N LYS A 88 9.36 -10.29 5.75
CA LYS A 88 8.64 -9.88 4.55
C LYS A 88 9.63 -9.21 3.59
N PHE A 89 10.09 -9.96 2.58
CA PHE A 89 11.21 -9.54 1.75
C PHE A 89 10.78 -8.63 0.58
N GLU A 90 10.61 -7.34 0.88
CA GLU A 90 10.22 -6.32 -0.11
C GLU A 90 11.30 -5.99 -1.15
N GLY A 91 12.53 -6.48 -0.97
CA GLY A 91 13.60 -6.38 -1.96
C GLY A 91 13.37 -7.26 -3.19
N ALA A 92 12.36 -8.13 -3.19
CA ALA A 92 11.97 -8.93 -4.36
C ALA A 92 11.04 -8.19 -5.34
N ASN A 93 10.68 -6.93 -5.06
CA ASN A 93 9.97 -6.10 -6.03
C ASN A 93 10.89 -5.71 -7.22
N PRO A 94 10.34 -5.30 -8.38
CA PRO A 94 11.09 -5.08 -9.63
C PRO A 94 12.35 -4.19 -9.54
N THR A 95 12.35 -3.12 -8.75
CA THR A 95 13.52 -2.23 -8.57
C THR A 95 14.41 -2.62 -7.40
N GLY A 96 14.08 -3.69 -6.68
CA GLY A 96 14.78 -4.11 -5.48
C GLY A 96 14.36 -3.36 -4.22
N SER A 97 13.23 -2.63 -4.23
CA SER A 97 12.79 -1.87 -3.06
C SER A 97 11.28 -1.90 -2.84
N PHE A 98 10.85 -1.66 -1.59
CA PHE A 98 9.44 -1.52 -1.25
C PHE A 98 8.77 -0.29 -1.91
N LYS A 99 9.56 0.65 -2.44
CA LYS A 99 9.04 1.89 -3.03
C LYS A 99 8.26 1.65 -4.31
N ASP A 100 8.47 0.52 -4.97
CA ASP A 100 7.70 0.14 -6.15
C ASP A 100 6.20 0.20 -5.90
N ARG A 101 5.75 -0.22 -4.71
CA ARG A 101 4.33 -0.18 -4.36
C ARG A 101 3.77 1.24 -4.34
N GLY A 102 4.47 2.12 -3.62
CA GLY A 102 4.06 3.51 -3.48
C GLY A 102 4.16 4.28 -4.79
N MET A 103 5.20 4.02 -5.58
CA MET A 103 5.38 4.66 -6.88
C MET A 103 4.33 4.19 -7.89
N SER A 104 3.97 2.92 -7.89
CA SER A 104 2.93 2.36 -8.76
C SER A 104 1.59 3.06 -8.56
N VAL A 105 1.19 3.33 -7.31
CA VAL A 105 -0.01 4.15 -6.99
C VAL A 105 0.22 5.63 -7.30
N GLY A 106 1.40 6.16 -7.02
CA GLY A 106 1.70 7.60 -7.18
C GLY A 106 1.75 8.08 -8.64
N ILE A 107 1.79 7.17 -9.62
CA ILE A 107 1.83 7.49 -11.05
C ILE A 107 0.54 7.16 -11.80
N THR A 108 -0.52 6.69 -11.12
CA THR A 108 -1.86 6.52 -11.70
C THR A 108 -2.65 7.81 -11.73
#